data_AF-A0A1J9VKK0-F1
#
_entry.id   AF-A0A1J9VKK0-F1
#
_cell.length_a   1.000
_cell.length_b   1.000
_cell.length_c   1.000
_cell.angle_alpha   90.00
_cell.angle_beta   90.00
_cell.angle_gamma   90.00
#
_symmetry.space_group_name_H-M   'P 1'
#
loop_
_entity.id
_entity.type
_entity.pdbx_description
1 polymer ?
#
loop_
_entity_poly.entity_id
_entity_poly.type
_entity_poly.pdbx_seq_one_letter_code
_entity_poly.pdbx_strand_id
1 'polypeptide(L)'
;MEIVKLDGRKFTSKEVLHQTLKKQLDFPSFYGENADALWDCLTGFIGLPITIEWEFFENTQKMLGPYADLILKTFQDAQNEMPGKFYIVVK
;
A
#
# COMPACT_ATOMS: atom_id res chain seq x y z
N MET A 1 8.65 -13.43 -8.37
CA MET A 1 8.51 -12.56 -7.19
C MET A 1 8.53 -11.14 -7.72
N GLU A 2 7.39 -10.46 -7.61
CA GLU A 2 7.22 -9.10 -8.12
C GLU A 2 7.66 -8.08 -7.06
N ILE A 3 8.27 -6.97 -7.49
CA ILE A 3 8.64 -5.86 -6.61
C ILE A 3 7.94 -4.60 -7.10
N VAL A 4 7.08 -4.03 -6.26
CA VAL A 4 6.37 -2.78 -6.54
C VAL A 4 6.99 -1.67 -5.70
N LYS A 5 7.36 -0.57 -6.35
CA LYS A 5 8.03 0.57 -5.72
C LYS A 5 7.09 1.76 -5.57
N LEU A 6 6.76 2.07 -4.33
CA LEU A 6 5.97 3.24 -3.96
C LEU A 6 6.91 4.40 -3.64
N ASP A 7 6.72 5.55 -4.30
CA ASP A 7 7.46 6.78 -4.00
C ASP A 7 6.60 7.71 -3.16
N GLY A 8 6.89 7.77 -1.86
CA GLY A 8 6.14 8.54 -0.88
C GLY A 8 6.09 10.05 -1.14
N ARG A 9 7.01 10.58 -1.97
CA ARG A 9 6.97 12.00 -2.39
C ARG A 9 5.82 12.29 -3.34
N LYS A 10 5.26 11.27 -4.00
CA LYS A 10 4.12 11.40 -4.92
C LYS A 10 2.78 11.40 -4.22
N PHE A 11 2.71 11.02 -2.94
CA PHE A 11 1.46 10.93 -2.18
C PHE A 11 1.06 12.29 -1.60
N THR A 12 0.55 13.17 -2.46
CA THR A 12 0.17 14.55 -2.11
C THR A 12 -1.21 14.68 -1.46
N SER A 13 -2.03 13.62 -1.52
CA SER A 13 -3.34 13.54 -0.85
C SER A 13 -3.72 12.06 -0.66
N LYS A 14 -4.79 11.81 0.11
CA LYS A 14 -5.32 10.44 0.30
C LYS A 14 -5.81 9.86 -1.02
N GLU A 15 -6.47 10.67 -1.83
CA GLU A 15 -6.98 10.31 -3.15
C GLU A 15 -5.83 9.94 -4.08
N VAL A 16 -4.76 10.76 -4.14
CA VAL A 16 -3.57 10.46 -4.95
C VAL A 16 -2.88 9.18 -4.50
N LEU A 17 -2.79 8.94 -3.18
CA LEU A 17 -2.26 7.70 -2.63
C LEU A 17 -3.09 6.51 -3.12
N HIS A 18 -4.41 6.51 -2.91
CA HIS A 18 -5.27 5.39 -3.26
C HIS A 18 -5.34 5.14 -4.77
N GLN A 19 -5.40 6.18 -5.59
CA GLN A 19 -5.36 6.04 -7.05
C GLN A 19 -4.01 5.48 -7.53
N THR A 20 -2.92 5.85 -6.87
CA THR A 20 -1.60 5.30 -7.20
C THR A 20 -1.51 3.83 -6.80
N LEU A 21 -1.97 3.47 -5.60
CA LEU A 21 -2.03 2.06 -5.16
C LEU A 21 -2.89 1.22 -6.10
N LYS A 22 -4.08 1.69 -6.45
CA LYS A 22 -4.99 1.02 -7.40
C LYS A 22 -4.30 0.68 -8.71
N LYS A 23 -3.54 1.63 -9.27
CA LYS A 23 -2.84 1.44 -10.55
C LYS A 23 -1.61 0.54 -10.42
N GLN A 24 -0.80 0.73 -9.38
CA GLN A 24 0.46 0.00 -9.22
C GLN A 24 0.28 -1.44 -8.77
N LEU A 25 -0.79 -1.72 -8.02
CA LEU A 25 -1.11 -3.05 -7.50
C LEU A 25 -2.24 -3.73 -8.27
N ASP A 26 -2.64 -3.15 -9.41
CA ASP A 26 -3.70 -3.65 -10.29
C ASP A 26 -5.00 -4.00 -9.54
N PHE A 27 -5.43 -3.13 -8.62
CA PHE A 27 -6.65 -3.36 -7.85
C PHE A 27 -7.91 -3.28 -8.72
N PRO A 28 -8.99 -4.00 -8.36
CA PRO A 28 -10.24 -3.99 -9.10
C PRO A 28 -10.86 -2.59 -9.27
N SER A 29 -11.72 -2.44 -10.29
CA SER A 29 -12.40 -1.18 -10.60
C SER A 29 -13.23 -0.65 -9.42
N PHE A 30 -13.77 -1.54 -8.59
CA PHE A 30 -14.56 -1.26 -7.39
C PHE A 30 -13.74 -0.97 -6.12
N TYR A 31 -12.43 -0.77 -6.21
CA TYR A 31 -11.61 -0.35 -5.08
C TYR A 31 -12.14 0.95 -4.43
N GLY A 32 -12.51 0.88 -3.16
CA GLY A 32 -13.22 1.94 -2.42
C GLY A 32 -12.37 3.08 -1.85
N GLU A 33 -11.07 3.15 -2.20
CA GLU A 33 -10.16 4.26 -1.86
C GLU A 33 -10.12 4.63 -0.37
N ASN A 34 -10.10 3.61 0.49
CA ASN A 34 -9.94 3.76 1.94
C ASN A 34 -9.12 2.59 2.52
N ALA A 35 -8.83 2.62 3.82
CA ALA A 35 -7.98 1.61 4.48
C ALA A 35 -8.63 0.22 4.52
N ASP A 36 -9.95 0.13 4.72
CA ASP A 36 -10.66 -1.15 4.73
C ASP A 36 -10.67 -1.78 3.32
N ALA A 37 -10.93 -0.98 2.29
CA ALA A 37 -10.83 -1.43 0.91
C ALA A 37 -9.39 -1.84 0.52
N LEU A 38 -8.38 -1.17 1.07
CA LEU A 38 -6.98 -1.54 0.88
C LEU A 38 -6.71 -2.91 1.48
N TRP A 39 -7.16 -3.16 2.71
CA TRP A 39 -7.06 -4.46 3.35
C TRP A 39 -7.67 -5.57 2.50
N ASP A 40 -8.92 -5.38 2.04
CA ASP A 40 -9.63 -6.36 1.22
C ASP A 40 -8.84 -6.66 -0.07
N CYS A 41 -8.31 -5.62 -0.73
CA CYS A 41 -7.54 -5.79 -1.96
C CYS A 41 -6.22 -6.52 -1.72
N LEU A 42 -5.46 -6.12 -0.70
CA LEU A 42 -4.17 -6.74 -0.39
C LEU A 42 -4.30 -8.22 -0.03
N THR A 43 -5.39 -8.63 0.62
CA THR A 43 -5.57 -10.00 1.10
C THR A 43 -6.37 -10.89 0.14
N GLY A 44 -7.17 -10.30 -0.75
CA GLY A 44 -8.11 -11.04 -1.60
C GLY A 44 -7.89 -10.92 -3.11
N PHE A 45 -7.16 -9.92 -3.60
CA PHE A 45 -7.20 -9.56 -5.03
C PHE A 45 -5.84 -9.33 -5.70
N ILE A 46 -4.73 -9.29 -4.95
CA ILE A 46 -3.39 -9.12 -5.54
C ILE A 46 -2.75 -10.44 -5.97
N GLY A 47 -1.83 -10.35 -6.93
CA GLY A 47 -0.90 -11.43 -7.27
C GLY A 47 0.15 -11.65 -6.17
N LEU A 48 0.42 -12.91 -5.83
CA LEU A 48 1.45 -13.33 -4.88
C LEU A 48 2.43 -14.31 -5.55
N PRO A 49 3.71 -14.37 -5.11
CA PRO A 49 4.33 -13.57 -4.06
C PRO A 49 4.78 -12.18 -4.55
N ILE A 50 4.68 -11.19 -3.67
CA ILE A 50 4.98 -9.77 -3.94
C ILE A 50 5.78 -9.14 -2.80
N THR A 51 6.60 -8.16 -3.16
CA THR A 51 7.29 -7.28 -2.22
C THR A 51 6.96 -5.82 -2.55
N ILE A 52 6.49 -5.09 -1.55
CA ILE A 52 6.26 -3.65 -1.63
C ILE A 52 7.48 -2.94 -1.03
N GLU A 53 8.13 -2.10 -1.82
CA GLU A 53 9.15 -1.19 -1.34
C GLU A 53 8.58 0.21 -1.28
N TRP A 54 8.38 0.73 -0.08
CA TRP A 54 7.88 2.08 0.14
C TRP A 54 9.04 3.01 0.44
N GLU A 55 9.48 3.74 -0.57
CA GLU A 55 10.56 4.72 -0.47
C GLU A 55 10.01 6.08 -0.04
N PHE A 56 10.79 6.83 0.74
CA PHE A 56 10.44 8.18 1.20
C PHE A 56 9.15 8.20 2.02
N PHE A 57 8.96 7.22 2.90
CA PHE A 57 7.73 7.14 3.71
C PHE A 57 7.54 8.39 4.59
N GLU A 58 8.62 8.96 5.12
CA GLU A 58 8.56 10.22 5.89
C GLU A 58 7.90 11.36 5.11
N ASN A 59 8.03 11.41 3.78
CA ASN A 59 7.34 12.42 2.96
C ASN A 59 5.83 12.19 2.94
N THR A 60 5.41 10.93 2.86
CA THR A 60 3.98 10.56 3.00
C THR A 60 3.48 10.95 4.38
N GLN A 61 4.25 10.64 5.43
CA GLN A 61 3.86 10.91 6.81
C GLN A 61 3.77 12.42 7.08
N LYS A 62 4.70 13.23 6.56
CA LYS A 62 4.63 14.70 6.62
C LYS A 62 3.39 15.25 5.90
N MET A 63 2.97 14.61 4.79
CA MET A 63 1.85 15.07 3.99
C MET A 63 0.48 14.63 4.53
N LEU A 64 0.34 13.37 4.94
CA LEU A 64 -0.94 12.76 5.31
C LEU A 64 -1.09 12.52 6.82
N GLY A 65 -0.04 12.78 7.60
CA GLY A 65 -0.03 12.62 9.04
C GLY A 65 -0.40 11.19 9.48
N PRO A 66 -1.25 11.02 10.50
CA PRO A 66 -1.66 9.72 11.02
C PRO A 66 -2.29 8.78 9.98
N TYR A 67 -2.77 9.32 8.86
CA TYR A 67 -3.32 8.49 7.80
C TYR A 67 -2.23 7.69 7.06
N ALA A 68 -1.02 8.25 6.90
CA ALA A 68 0.09 7.48 6.35
C ALA A 68 0.43 6.27 7.24
N ASP A 69 0.44 6.48 8.56
CA ASP A 69 0.70 5.42 9.54
C ASP A 69 -0.39 4.34 9.50
N LEU A 70 -1.66 4.74 9.34
CA LEU A 70 -2.77 3.80 9.16
C LEU A 70 -2.57 2.92 7.92
N ILE A 71 -2.24 3.52 6.77
CA ILE A 71 -2.01 2.78 5.52
C ILE A 71 -0.81 1.85 5.66
N LEU A 72 0.30 2.32 6.22
CA LEU A 72 1.46 1.46 6.47
C LEU A 72 1.10 0.28 7.37
N LYS A 73 0.33 0.51 8.43
CA LYS A 73 -0.15 -0.56 9.29
C LYS A 73 -0.97 -1.59 8.50
N THR A 74 -1.86 -1.16 7.61
CA THR A 74 -2.61 -2.09 6.73
C THR A 74 -1.69 -2.98 5.88
N PHE A 75 -0.60 -2.42 5.33
CA PHE A 75 0.41 -3.22 4.61
C PHE A 75 1.14 -4.21 5.53
N GLN A 76 1.47 -3.80 6.75
CA GLN A 76 2.14 -4.65 7.74
C GLN A 76 1.23 -5.78 8.23
N ASP A 77 -0.05 -5.49 8.45
CA ASP A 77 -1.05 -6.48 8.83
C ASP A 77 -1.21 -7.51 7.70
N ALA A 78 -1.24 -7.08 6.43
CA ALA A 78 -1.28 -7.98 5.28
C ALA A 78 -0.03 -8.88 5.19
N GLN A 79 1.16 -8.36 5.51
CA GLN A 79 2.38 -9.18 5.62
C GLN A 79 2.25 -10.26 6.71
N ASN A 80 1.66 -9.90 7.85
CA ASN A 80 1.48 -10.84 8.96
C ASN A 80 0.48 -11.95 8.64
N GLU A 81 -0.59 -11.65 7.89
CA GLU A 81 -1.57 -12.65 7.43
C GLU A 81 -1.02 -13.58 6.34
N MET A 82 -0.05 -13.12 5.55
CA MET A 82 0.47 -13.86 4.39
C MET A 82 1.99 -14.10 4.48
N PRO A 83 2.47 -14.80 5.53
CA PRO A 83 3.89 -15.04 5.73
C PRO A 83 4.46 -15.85 4.56
N GLY A 84 5.65 -15.47 4.09
CA GLY A 84 6.29 -16.13 2.95
C GLY A 84 5.82 -15.66 1.58
N LYS A 85 4.79 -14.79 1.50
CA LYS A 85 4.15 -14.41 0.23
C LYS A 85 4.05 -12.90 0.03
N PHE A 86 3.75 -12.16 1.08
CA PHE A 86 3.62 -10.71 1.03
C PHE A 86 4.69 -10.08 1.92
N TYR A 87 5.43 -9.11 1.37
CA TYR A 87 6.46 -8.41 2.11
C TYR A 87 6.32 -6.90 1.93
N ILE A 88 6.56 -6.13 2.99
CA ILE A 88 6.64 -4.67 2.96
C ILE A 88 7.96 -4.22 3.58
N VAL A 89 8.67 -3.35 2.86
CA VAL A 89 9.90 -2.71 3.33
C VAL A 89 9.74 -1.20 3.21
N VAL A 90 9.99 -0.49 4.31
CA VAL A 90 9.87 0.96 4.38
C VAL A 90 11.27 1.58 4.41
N LYS A 91 11.49 2.62 3.59
CA LYS A 91 12.76 3.35 3.48
C LYS A 91 12.53 4.87 3.57
#